data_AF-A0A9W9NS67-F1
#
_entry.id   AF-A0A9W9NS67-F1
#
_cell.length_a   1.000
_cell.length_b   1.000
_cell.length_c   1.000
_cell.angle_alpha   90.00
_cell.angle_beta   90.00
_cell.angle_gamma   90.00
#
_symmetry.space_group_name_H-M   'P 1'
#
loop_
_entity.id
_entity.type
_entity.pdbx_description
1 polymer ?
#
loop_
_entity_poly.entity_id
_entity_poly.type
_entity_poly.pdbx_seq_one_letter_code
_entity_poly.pdbx_strand_id
1 'polypeptide(L)'
;MPKSSNFSEDRMAKAVAFAIAEKKPNISKIAREFDVSRETLNSRIKKAKSSPTPKDSHRNNLRAFQEKALINWIVKMHSWNLPPTAAVIEA
;
A
#
# COMPACT_ATOMS: atom_id res chain seq x y z
N MET A 1 16.48 22.68 -13.04
CA MET A 1 16.54 21.82 -11.82
C MET A 1 15.18 21.89 -11.13
N PRO A 2 14.53 20.78 -10.74
CA PRO A 2 13.28 20.90 -10.02
C PRO A 2 13.58 21.35 -8.59
N LYS A 3 12.87 22.38 -8.14
CA LYS A 3 12.92 22.91 -6.78
C LYS A 3 12.47 21.79 -5.85
N SER A 4 13.37 21.28 -5.00
CA SER A 4 13.01 20.48 -3.84
C SER A 4 12.25 21.39 -2.87
N SER A 5 10.96 21.59 -3.18
CA SER A 5 9.97 22.07 -2.22
C SER A 5 10.09 21.18 -0.99
N ASN A 6 10.22 21.78 0.19
CA ASN A 6 10.30 21.12 1.49
C ASN A 6 9.00 20.34 1.74
N PHE A 7 8.84 19.22 1.03
CA PHE A 7 7.70 18.34 1.16
C PHE A 7 7.88 17.58 2.46
N SER A 8 7.35 18.15 3.54
CA SER A 8 7.25 17.44 4.81
C SER A 8 6.13 16.41 4.67
N GLU A 9 6.53 15.16 4.45
CA GLU A 9 5.65 13.98 4.47
C GLU A 9 4.79 13.96 5.75
N ASP A 10 5.35 14.41 6.88
CA ASP A 10 4.65 14.53 8.16
C ASP A 10 3.48 15.53 8.13
N ARG A 11 3.67 16.70 7.51
CA ARG A 11 2.58 17.69 7.33
C ARG A 11 1.48 17.12 6.45
N MET A 12 1.86 16.41 5.40
CA MET A 12 0.90 15.75 4.52
C MET A 12 0.13 14.64 5.24
N ALA A 13 0.80 13.83 6.06
CA ALA A 13 0.15 12.79 6.86
C ALA A 13 -0.86 13.38 7.85
N LYS A 14 -0.50 14.46 8.55
CA LYS A 14 -1.40 15.19 9.46
C LYS A 14 -2.61 15.79 8.72
N ALA A 15 -2.38 16.42 7.55
CA ALA A 15 -3.45 16.98 6.73
C ALA A 15 -4.42 15.91 6.23
N VAL A 16 -3.91 14.74 5.83
CA VAL A 16 -4.74 13.59 5.41
C VAL A 16 -5.58 13.07 6.58
N ALA A 17 -4.97 12.89 7.75
CA ALA A 17 -5.70 12.43 8.94
C ALA A 17 -6.82 13.40 9.33
N PHE A 18 -6.54 14.70 9.33
CA PHE A 18 -7.52 15.74 9.63
C PHE A 18 -8.68 15.74 8.61
N ALA A 19 -8.37 15.63 7.31
CA ALA A 19 -9.37 15.58 6.26
C ALA A 19 -10.23 14.30 6.27
N ILE A 20 -9.71 13.18 6.79
CA ILE A 20 -10.47 11.93 6.94
C ILE A 20 -11.41 12.00 8.15
N ALA A 21 -11.01 12.69 9.23
CA ALA A 21 -11.82 12.85 10.44
C ALA A 21 -13.06 13.74 10.21
N GLU A 22 -13.01 14.70 9.29
CA GLU A 22 -14.16 15.55 8.96
C GLU A 22 -15.17 14.85 8.04
N LYS A 23 -16.48 14.98 8.35
CA LYS A 23 -17.57 14.42 7.52
C LYS A 23 -17.66 15.08 6.14
N LYS A 24 -17.32 16.37 6.04
CA LYS A 24 -17.28 17.16 4.79
C LYS A 24 -16.02 18.02 4.77
N PRO A 25 -14.85 17.44 4.42
CA PRO A 25 -13.59 18.15 4.54
C PRO A 25 -13.48 19.28 3.51
N ASN A 26 -13.15 20.48 3.98
CA ASN A 26 -12.78 21.57 3.09
C ASN A 26 -11.30 21.46 2.73
N ILE A 27 -11.01 20.65 1.70
CA ILE A 27 -9.64 20.32 1.26
C ILE A 27 -8.80 21.57 0.98
N SER A 28 -9.41 22.64 0.44
CA SER A 28 -8.70 23.89 0.16
C SER A 28 -8.26 24.61 1.43
N LYS A 29 -9.09 24.59 2.48
CA LYS A 29 -8.77 25.18 3.78
C LYS A 29 -7.66 24.39 4.46
N ILE A 30 -7.80 23.06 4.51
CA ILE A 30 -6.83 22.15 5.13
C ILE A 30 -5.47 22.24 4.42
N ALA A 31 -5.46 22.28 3.08
CA ALA A 31 -4.22 22.42 2.32
C ALA A 31 -3.43 23.70 2.67
N ARG A 32 -4.13 24.81 2.90
CA ARG A 32 -3.52 26.09 3.31
C ARG A 32 -3.01 26.05 4.74
N GLU A 33 -3.76 25.41 5.65
CA GLU A 33 -3.43 25.32 7.07
C GLU A 33 -2.17 24.47 7.32
N PHE A 34 -2.00 23.39 6.55
CA PHE A 34 -0.85 22.50 6.67
C PHE A 34 0.29 22.82 5.69
N ASP A 35 0.17 23.88 4.89
CA ASP A 35 1.13 24.28 3.85
C ASP A 35 1.47 23.12 2.89
N VAL A 36 0.43 22.47 2.36
CA VAL A 36 0.54 21.32 1.45
C VAL A 36 -0.20 21.54 0.13
N SER A 37 0.24 20.86 -0.93
CA SER A 37 -0.48 20.90 -2.20
C SER A 37 -1.87 20.28 -2.08
N ARG A 38 -2.89 21.05 -2.48
CA ARG A 38 -4.29 20.63 -2.53
C ARG A 38 -4.48 19.40 -3.42
N GLU A 39 -3.82 19.36 -4.57
CA GLU A 39 -3.94 18.25 -5.53
C GLU A 39 -3.38 16.95 -4.94
N THR A 40 -2.22 17.04 -4.29
CA THR A 40 -1.59 15.90 -3.62
C THR A 40 -2.44 15.42 -2.44
N LEU A 41 -2.95 16.34 -1.62
CA LEU A 41 -3.83 16.03 -0.50
C LEU A 41 -5.11 15.31 -0.96
N ASN A 42 -5.79 15.83 -1.98
CA ASN A 42 -7.00 15.21 -2.53
C ASN A 42 -6.73 13.80 -3.08
N SER A 43 -5.60 13.64 -3.80
CA SER A 43 -5.19 12.35 -4.35
C SER A 43 -4.92 11.32 -3.26
N ARG A 44 -4.28 11.73 -2.16
CA ARG A 44 -4.02 10.86 -1.00
C ARG A 44 -5.29 10.51 -0.24
N ILE A 45 -6.22 11.45 -0.05
CA ILE A 45 -7.53 11.16 0.57
C ILE A 45 -8.31 10.14 -0.25
N LYS A 46 -8.32 10.28 -1.59
CA LYS A 46 -8.95 9.28 -2.48
C LYS A 46 -8.31 7.92 -2.34
N LYS A 47 -6.97 7.85 -2.35
CA LYS A 47 -6.20 6.61 -2.15
C LYS A 47 -6.40 5.97 -0.78
N ALA A 48 -6.61 6.77 0.28
CA ALA A 48 -6.87 6.27 1.62
C ALA A 48 -8.30 5.72 1.77
N LYS A 49 -9.27 6.30 1.04
CA LYS A 49 -10.67 5.84 1.03
C LYS A 49 -10.87 4.62 0.13
N SER A 50 -10.17 4.56 -0.99
CA SER A 50 -10.07 3.32 -1.73
C SER A 50 -9.21 2.37 -0.91
N SER A 51 -9.81 1.36 -0.27
CA SER A 51 -9.02 0.22 0.19
C SER A 51 -8.06 -0.17 -0.94
N PRO A 52 -6.78 -0.45 -0.67
CA PRO A 52 -5.95 -1.12 -1.65
C PRO A 52 -6.58 -2.50 -1.83
N THR A 53 -7.64 -2.59 -2.63
CA THR A 53 -7.98 -3.83 -3.29
C THR A 53 -6.69 -4.19 -3.99
N PRO A 54 -6.03 -5.30 -3.60
CA PRO A 54 -4.96 -5.83 -4.41
C PRO A 54 -5.59 -5.90 -5.79
N LYS A 55 -5.07 -5.10 -6.72
CA LYS A 55 -5.45 -5.24 -8.09
C LYS A 55 -5.02 -6.67 -8.38
N ASP A 56 -5.97 -7.60 -8.46
CA ASP A 56 -5.71 -8.98 -8.82
C ASP A 56 -4.95 -8.89 -10.12
N SER A 57 -3.62 -8.93 -9.99
CA SER A 57 -2.74 -8.83 -11.11
C SER A 57 -3.06 -10.11 -11.85
N HIS A 58 -3.43 -10.04 -13.12
CA HIS A 58 -3.55 -11.24 -13.95
C HIS A 58 -2.24 -12.05 -14.02
N ARG A 59 -1.17 -11.61 -13.34
CA ARG A 59 0.07 -12.35 -13.07
C ARG A 59 0.00 -13.27 -11.83
N ASN A 60 -1.05 -13.19 -11.01
CA ASN A 60 -1.25 -14.09 -9.89
C ASN A 60 -1.84 -15.39 -10.43
N ASN A 61 -0.96 -16.28 -10.94
CA ASN A 61 -1.37 -17.60 -11.41
C ASN A 61 -1.93 -18.48 -10.27
N LEU A 62 -1.68 -18.10 -9.01
CA LEU A 62 -2.12 -18.79 -7.81
C LEU A 62 -3.15 -17.96 -7.05
N ARG A 63 -4.19 -18.61 -6.54
CA ARG A 63 -5.14 -18.02 -5.59
C ARG A 63 -4.43 -17.80 -4.25
N ALA A 64 -4.87 -16.81 -3.46
CA ALA A 64 -4.28 -16.49 -2.15
C ALA A 64 -4.15 -17.71 -1.20
N PHE A 65 -5.11 -18.64 -1.25
CA PHE A 65 -5.02 -19.90 -0.47
C PHE A 65 -3.88 -20.82 -0.96
N GLN A 66 -3.66 -20.89 -2.28
CA GLN A 66 -2.59 -21.69 -2.87
C GLN A 66 -1.22 -21.08 -2.57
N GLU A 67 -1.09 -19.75 -2.62
CA GLU A 67 0.14 -19.05 -2.20
C GLU A 67 0.46 -19.33 -0.74
N LYS A 68 -0.53 -19.23 0.15
CA LYS A 68 -0.36 -19.54 1.58
C LYS A 68 0.05 -21.00 1.82
N ALA A 69 -0.57 -21.94 1.10
CA ALA A 69 -0.20 -23.34 1.18
C ALA A 69 1.24 -23.58 0.69
N LEU A 70 1.64 -22.95 -0.41
CA LEU A 70 2.99 -23.03 -0.97
C LEU A 70 4.04 -22.47 0.00
N ILE A 71 3.77 -21.30 0.59
CA ILE A 71 4.65 -20.68 1.60
C ILE A 71 4.85 -21.62 2.79
N ASN A 72 3.77 -22.19 3.33
CA ASN A 72 3.84 -23.13 4.44
C ASN A 72 4.66 -24.38 4.08
N TRP A 73 4.54 -24.86 2.85
CA TRP A 73 5.28 -26.03 2.37
C TRP A 73 6.78 -25.74 2.23
N ILE A 74 7.14 -24.56 1.72
CA ILE A 74 8.53 -24.10 1.64
C ILE A 74 9.16 -24.01 3.04
N VAL A 75 8.44 -23.44 4.02
CA VAL A 75 8.91 -23.37 5.42
C VAL A 75 9.16 -24.78 5.98
N LYS A 76 8.29 -25.74 5.68
CA LYS A 76 8.43 -27.13 6.11
C LYS A 76 9.63 -27.82 5.45
N MET A 77 9.88 -27.62 4.17
CA MET A 77 11.07 -28.14 3.49
C MET A 77 12.37 -27.58 4.06
N HIS A 78 12.38 -26.28 4.40
CA HIS A 78 13.54 -25.68 5.05
C HIS A 78 13.82 -26.32 6.42
N SER A 79 12.78 -26.68 7.19
CA SER A 79 12.94 -27.41 8.45
C SER A 79 13.54 -28.82 8.27
N TRP A 80 13.40 -29.39 7.07
CA TRP A 80 13.96 -30.68 6.68
C TRP A 80 15.30 -30.56 5.94
N ASN A 81 15.87 -29.36 5.87
CA ASN A 81 17.09 -29.06 5.12
C ASN A 81 17.00 -29.46 3.63
N LEU A 82 15.79 -29.44 3.06
CA LEU A 82 15.52 -29.75 1.67
C LEU A 82 15.43 -28.46 0.86
N PRO A 83 16.06 -28.40 -0.34
CA PRO A 83 15.93 -27.23 -1.20
C PRO A 83 14.51 -27.17 -1.80
N PRO A 84 13.80 -26.03 -1.66
CA PRO A 84 12.48 -25.85 -2.24
C PRO A 84 12.59 -25.66 -3.77
N THR A 85 12.78 -26.75 -4.49
CA THR A 85 12.93 -26.78 -5.96
C THR A 85 11.61 -27.15 -6.60
N ALA A 86 11.27 -26.59 -7.77
CA ALA A 86 10.03 -26.89 -8.49
C ALA A 86 9.79 -28.41 -8.67
N ALA A 87 10.84 -29.16 -9.01
CA ALA A 87 10.78 -30.62 -9.14
C ALA A 87 10.36 -31.36 -7.86
N VAL A 88 10.56 -30.77 -6.68
CA VAL A 88 10.17 -31.33 -5.39
C VAL A 88 8.72 -30.92 -5.06
N ILE A 89 8.29 -29.74 -5.52
CA ILE A 89 6.93 -29.20 -5.30
C ILE A 89 5.90 -29.82 -6.25
N GLU A 90 6.30 -30.23 -7.45
CA GLU A 90 5.43 -30.77 -8.51
C GLU A 90 5.25 -32.31 -8.45
N ALA A 91 5.97 -33.01 -7.57
CA ALA A 91 5.92 -34.47 -7.40
C ALA A 91 4.73 -34.94 -6.55
#